data_AF-A0A6J2JVF3-F1
#
_entry.id   AF-A0A6J2JVF3-F1
#
_cell.length_a   1.000
_cell.length_b   1.000
_cell.length_c   1.000
_cell.angle_alpha   90.00
_cell.angle_beta   90.00
_cell.angle_gamma   90.00
#
_symmetry.space_group_name_H-M   'P 1'
#
loop_
_entity.id
_entity.type
_entity.pdbx_description
1 polymer ?
#
loop_
_entity_poly.entity_id
_entity_poly.type
_entity_poly.pdbx_seq_one_letter_code
_entity_poly.pdbx_strand_id
1 'polypeptide(L)'
;MYRPDCSSDFVLMDERMIASASRAAVSPPISQLNVSKSSRVHIGPKFVSVTQKVRNTEEIKELPLPRYLWKVLKNTSRAERLSCSVALTALVICIGLTLYFALTTETVANDDDIDVAPHEWNITREMWLAQIVNDTESVREYNPIRLVIVQHTVSPECDTFQTCASQMRILQSNVLHNLEDDIPYNFLIGNDGRVYEGRGWGLVGAHTYHYNRCSLGIGFLGDYREELDPHTRVTDLQIARTKILLEDGVKRGFLHPKYYINGACDFQSTASPGSNLYKALKSFEHFDHKGILANRTCDEIYTILKNKI
;
A
#
# COMPACT_ATOMS: atom_id res chain seq x y z
N MET A 1 -31.62 -15.34 15.86
CA MET A 1 -30.19 -15.18 16.21
C MET A 1 -29.68 -14.06 15.32
N TYR A 2 -29.36 -12.90 15.88
CA TYR A 2 -28.95 -11.71 15.13
C TYR A 2 -27.48 -11.88 14.73
N ARG A 3 -27.19 -11.79 13.43
CA ARG A 3 -25.81 -11.85 12.91
C ARG A 3 -25.22 -10.45 12.98
N PRO A 4 -23.96 -10.27 13.43
CA PRO A 4 -23.29 -8.98 13.32
C PRO A 4 -23.29 -8.52 11.85
N ASP A 5 -23.55 -7.25 11.60
CA ASP A 5 -23.45 -6.71 10.25
C ASP A 5 -21.96 -6.63 9.86
N CYS A 6 -21.62 -7.24 8.74
CA CYS A 6 -20.27 -7.20 8.17
C CYS A 6 -20.05 -5.95 7.30
N SER A 7 -21.10 -5.12 7.12
CA SER A 7 -21.02 -3.77 6.58
C SER A 7 -20.80 -2.80 7.73
N SER A 8 -19.76 -1.96 7.64
CA SER A 8 -19.43 -1.01 8.70
C SER A 8 -20.48 0.10 8.82
N ASP A 9 -21.14 0.19 9.98
CA ASP A 9 -21.56 1.49 10.51
C ASP A 9 -20.29 2.18 11.06
N PHE A 10 -19.94 3.32 10.44
CA PHE A 10 -18.76 4.12 10.80
C PHE A 10 -18.82 4.56 12.27
N VAL A 11 -18.00 3.95 13.12
CA VAL A 11 -17.54 4.59 14.37
C VAL A 11 -16.10 5.04 14.13
N LEU A 12 -15.93 6.30 13.74
CA LEU A 12 -14.66 7.01 13.76
C LEU A 12 -14.10 6.96 15.19
N MET A 13 -13.12 6.10 15.43
CA MET A 13 -12.24 6.24 16.58
C MET A 13 -11.06 7.14 16.18
N ASP A 14 -10.80 8.13 17.04
CA ASP A 14 -9.86 9.24 16.93
C ASP A 14 -8.45 8.79 16.48
N GLU A 15 -8.08 9.13 15.24
CA GLU A 15 -6.72 9.01 14.71
C GLU A 15 -5.80 10.02 15.40
N ARG A 16 -5.20 9.61 16.52
CA ARG A 16 -3.99 10.25 17.02
C ARG A 16 -2.85 9.25 16.99
N MET A 17 -2.16 9.20 15.86
CA MET A 17 -0.70 9.16 15.73
C MET A 17 -0.36 9.08 14.24
N ILE A 18 0.38 10.08 13.75
CA ILE A 18 1.36 10.11 12.64
C ILE A 18 1.24 11.47 11.96
N ALA A 19 1.95 12.45 12.52
CA ALA A 19 2.35 13.65 11.80
C ALA A 19 3.70 14.10 12.34
N SER A 20 4.77 13.59 11.75
CA SER A 20 6.09 14.23 11.87
C SER A 20 6.81 14.17 10.54
N ALA A 21 7.00 15.36 9.95
CA ALA A 21 8.17 15.82 9.19
C ALA A 21 7.77 16.64 7.94
N SER A 22 7.62 17.95 8.12
CA SER A 22 8.32 18.92 7.27
C SER A 22 8.31 20.30 7.94
N ARG A 23 9.42 20.65 8.58
CA ARG A 23 9.72 22.04 8.93
C ARG A 23 10.33 22.70 7.70
N ALA A 24 9.58 23.56 7.02
CA ALA A 24 10.13 24.53 6.09
C ALA A 24 10.00 25.93 6.72
N ALA A 25 11.15 26.59 6.90
CA ALA A 25 11.25 27.92 7.48
C ALA A 25 10.69 28.98 6.51
N VAL A 26 9.70 29.75 6.98
CA VAL A 26 9.20 30.94 6.30
C VAL A 26 10.00 32.15 6.79
N SER A 27 10.64 32.87 5.88
CA SER A 27 11.25 34.19 6.16
C SER A 27 10.29 35.30 5.74
N PRO A 28 10.07 36.36 6.54
CA PRO A 28 9.13 37.42 6.22
C PRO A 28 9.75 38.52 5.34
N PRO A 29 8.97 39.22 4.49
CA PRO A 29 9.43 40.43 3.83
C PRO A 29 9.33 41.63 4.78
N ILE A 30 10.42 42.39 4.92
CA ILE A 30 10.48 43.62 5.71
C ILE A 30 9.80 44.76 4.94
N SER A 31 8.72 45.28 5.50
CA SER A 31 8.04 46.51 5.06
C SER A 31 8.55 47.73 5.85
N GLN A 32 8.95 48.77 5.11
CA GLN A 32 9.02 50.18 5.51
C GLN A 32 10.02 50.62 6.60
N LEU A 33 10.96 51.48 6.21
CA LEU A 33 11.74 52.34 7.11
C LEU A 33 11.17 53.76 7.08
N ASN A 34 10.58 54.16 8.20
CA ASN A 34 10.15 55.52 8.48
C ASN A 34 11.26 56.18 9.32
N VAL A 35 11.92 57.22 8.81
CA VAL A 35 12.94 57.96 9.58
C VAL A 35 12.43 59.37 9.87
N SER A 36 12.36 59.60 11.19
CA SER A 36 11.91 60.78 11.91
C SER A 36 12.60 62.08 11.50
N LYS A 37 11.80 63.14 11.37
CA LYS A 37 12.24 64.54 11.39
C LYS A 37 13.10 64.81 12.62
N SER A 38 14.31 65.32 12.41
CA SER A 38 15.08 66.05 13.42
C SER A 38 15.43 67.43 12.88
N SER A 39 15.22 68.42 13.75
CA SER A 39 15.30 69.86 13.53
C SER A 39 16.61 70.42 14.07
N ARG A 40 17.37 71.12 13.22
CA ARG A 40 18.22 72.29 13.56
C ARG A 40 18.76 72.93 12.25
N VAL A 41 18.18 74.08 11.82
CA VAL A 41 18.73 75.46 11.93
C VAL A 41 19.71 75.80 10.78
N HIS A 42 19.24 76.48 9.71
CA HIS A 42 19.43 77.93 9.33
C HIS A 42 20.78 78.24 8.64
N ILE A 43 20.97 79.12 7.64
CA ILE A 43 20.23 80.07 6.78
C ILE A 43 21.19 80.43 5.60
N GLY A 44 20.70 80.70 4.39
CA GLY A 44 21.51 81.35 3.32
C GLY A 44 20.75 81.47 1.99
N PRO A 45 20.93 82.56 1.21
CA PRO A 45 19.94 83.02 0.21
C PRO A 45 19.87 82.16 -1.05
N LYS A 46 18.64 82.05 -1.57
CA LYS A 46 18.25 81.33 -2.79
C LYS A 46 19.09 81.72 -4.01
N PHE A 47 19.85 80.75 -4.53
CA PHE A 47 20.09 80.67 -5.96
C PHE A 47 19.03 79.75 -6.56
N VAL A 48 18.12 80.31 -7.35
CA VAL A 48 17.23 79.51 -8.19
C VAL A 48 18.05 79.03 -9.37
N SER A 49 18.72 77.88 -9.24
CA SER A 49 19.27 77.17 -10.38
C SER A 49 18.14 76.35 -11.02
N VAL A 50 17.71 76.72 -12.22
CA VAL A 50 16.86 75.84 -13.02
C VAL A 50 17.75 74.73 -13.57
N THR A 51 17.85 73.61 -12.85
CA THR A 51 18.44 72.38 -13.39
C THR A 51 17.37 71.69 -14.21
N GLN A 52 17.40 71.88 -15.53
CA GLN A 52 16.63 71.05 -16.43
C GLN A 52 17.20 69.63 -16.35
N LYS A 53 16.54 68.75 -15.59
CA LYS A 53 16.75 67.30 -15.73
C LYS A 53 16.20 66.91 -17.09
N VAL A 54 17.03 66.95 -18.12
CA VAL A 54 16.78 66.19 -19.33
C VAL A 54 16.84 64.72 -18.92
N ARG A 55 15.68 64.11 -18.66
CA ARG A 55 15.57 62.65 -18.70
C ARG A 55 15.71 62.27 -20.17
N ASN A 56 16.90 61.89 -20.59
CA ASN A 56 17.03 61.04 -21.75
C ASN A 56 16.38 59.72 -21.36
N THR A 57 15.11 59.52 -21.74
CA THR A 57 14.58 58.18 -21.90
C THR A 57 15.35 57.58 -23.06
N GLU A 58 16.38 56.78 -22.75
CA GLU A 58 16.87 55.83 -23.73
C GLU A 58 15.72 54.87 -24.02
N GLU A 59 15.00 55.10 -25.11
CA GLU A 59 14.20 54.06 -25.71
C GLU A 59 15.18 52.98 -26.14
N ILE A 60 15.29 51.92 -25.34
CA ILE A 60 15.90 50.68 -25.76
C ILE A 60 15.00 50.15 -26.88
N LYS A 61 15.35 50.45 -28.14
CA LYS A 61 14.72 49.81 -29.29
C LYS A 61 14.97 48.32 -29.15
N GLU A 62 13.92 47.57 -28.81
CA GLU A 62 13.94 46.11 -28.84
C GLU A 62 14.41 45.67 -30.22
N LEU A 63 15.64 45.17 -30.31
CA LEU A 63 16.11 44.58 -31.55
C LEU A 63 15.25 43.34 -31.82
N PRO A 64 14.80 43.10 -33.07
CA PRO A 64 14.15 41.84 -33.40
C PRO A 64 15.07 40.68 -33.01
N LEU A 65 14.55 39.73 -32.22
CA LEU A 65 15.24 38.57 -31.65
C LEU A 65 16.38 37.98 -32.52
N PRO A 66 16.21 37.76 -33.84
CA PRO A 66 17.29 37.23 -34.69
C PRO A 66 18.51 38.16 -34.81
N ARG A 67 18.34 39.48 -34.84
CA ARG A 67 19.46 40.43 -34.90
C ARG A 67 20.18 40.55 -33.55
N TYR A 68 19.45 40.41 -32.45
CA TYR A 68 20.02 40.39 -31.11
C TYR A 68 20.88 39.12 -30.91
N LEU A 69 20.32 37.94 -31.24
CA LEU A 69 21.03 36.66 -31.19
C LEU A 69 22.30 36.67 -32.04
N TRP A 70 22.26 37.24 -33.25
CA TRP A 70 23.44 37.33 -34.12
C TRP A 70 24.54 38.24 -33.55
N LYS A 71 24.15 39.34 -32.88
CA LYS A 71 25.11 40.27 -32.23
C LYS A 71 25.75 39.65 -30.99
N VAL A 72 24.98 38.90 -30.19
CA VAL A 72 25.50 38.11 -29.07
C VAL A 72 26.49 37.07 -29.58
N LEU A 73 26.09 36.22 -30.54
CA LEU A 73 26.96 35.21 -31.15
C LEU A 73 28.29 35.79 -31.66
N LYS A 74 28.26 36.98 -32.27
CA LYS A 74 29.44 37.65 -32.82
C LYS A 74 30.38 38.24 -31.75
N ASN A 75 29.85 38.65 -30.59
CA ASN A 75 30.61 39.25 -29.48
C ASN A 75 31.01 38.29 -28.36
N THR A 76 30.51 37.05 -28.36
CA THR A 76 30.85 36.01 -27.38
C THR A 76 32.30 35.54 -27.51
N SER A 77 33.03 35.47 -26.40
CA SER A 77 34.43 35.01 -26.36
C SER A 77 34.56 33.52 -26.70
N ARG A 78 35.76 33.07 -27.10
CA ARG A 78 36.00 31.63 -27.42
C ARG A 78 35.65 30.70 -26.26
N ALA A 79 35.84 31.14 -25.02
CA ALA A 79 35.53 30.37 -23.81
C ALA A 79 34.01 30.23 -23.58
N GLU A 80 33.25 31.30 -23.80
CA GLU A 80 31.79 31.27 -23.68
C GLU A 80 31.14 30.42 -24.79
N ARG A 81 31.70 30.43 -26.02
CA ARG A 81 31.25 29.52 -27.09
C ARG A 81 31.50 28.05 -26.77
N LEU A 82 32.64 27.75 -26.16
CA LEU A 82 32.97 26.39 -25.72
C LEU A 82 32.01 25.94 -24.60
N SER A 83 31.70 26.83 -23.65
CA SER A 83 30.72 26.56 -22.59
C SER A 83 29.32 26.27 -23.14
N CYS A 84 28.82 27.09 -24.07
CA CYS A 84 27.52 26.85 -24.72
C CYS A 84 27.51 25.55 -25.54
N SER A 85 28.60 25.22 -26.23
CA SER A 85 28.71 23.96 -26.98
C SER A 85 28.64 22.75 -26.05
N VAL A 86 29.35 22.79 -24.92
CA VAL A 86 29.33 21.71 -23.92
C VAL A 86 27.93 21.57 -23.31
N ALA A 87 27.29 22.69 -22.95
CA ALA A 87 25.93 22.68 -22.41
C ALA A 87 24.89 22.11 -23.39
N LEU A 88 25.00 22.47 -24.68
CA LEU A 88 24.13 21.91 -25.73
C LEU A 88 24.38 20.41 -25.93
N THR A 89 25.63 19.96 -25.94
CA THR A 89 25.94 18.52 -26.04
C THR A 89 25.41 17.73 -24.84
N ALA A 90 25.55 18.28 -23.62
CA ALA A 90 25.01 17.65 -22.42
C ALA A 90 23.49 17.57 -22.45
N LEU A 91 22.81 18.63 -22.92
CA LEU A 91 21.36 18.65 -23.07
C LEU A 91 20.87 17.63 -24.11
N VAL A 92 21.57 17.50 -25.25
CA VAL A 92 21.26 16.48 -26.27
C VAL A 92 21.46 15.07 -25.71
N ILE A 93 22.53 14.83 -24.95
CA ILE A 93 22.77 13.55 -24.29
C ILE A 93 21.65 13.26 -23.28
N CYS A 94 21.26 14.22 -22.44
CA CYS A 94 20.17 14.05 -21.48
C CYS A 94 18.85 13.73 -22.18
N ILE A 95 18.50 14.45 -23.25
CA ILE A 95 17.29 14.17 -24.03
C ILE A 95 17.37 12.78 -24.65
N GLY A 96 18.51 12.44 -25.25
CA GLY A 96 18.76 11.11 -25.82
C GLY A 96 18.61 9.99 -24.78
N LEU A 97 19.14 10.18 -23.57
CA LEU A 97 18.99 9.23 -22.46
C LEU A 97 17.55 9.13 -21.99
N THR A 98 16.83 10.25 -21.85
CA THR A 98 15.40 10.21 -21.47
C THR A 98 14.54 9.52 -22.51
N LEU A 99 14.81 9.75 -23.80
CA LEU A 99 14.12 9.07 -24.90
C LEU A 99 14.50 7.59 -24.96
N TYR A 100 15.78 7.26 -24.78
CA TYR A 100 16.23 5.88 -24.68
C TYR A 100 15.52 5.16 -23.54
N PHE A 101 15.51 5.73 -22.33
CA PHE A 101 14.81 5.13 -21.20
C PHE A 101 13.30 5.03 -21.45
N ALA A 102 12.64 6.07 -21.96
CA ALA A 102 11.21 6.04 -22.28
C ALA A 102 10.85 4.96 -23.33
N LEU A 103 11.65 4.82 -24.38
CA LEU A 103 11.46 3.80 -25.42
C LEU A 103 11.80 2.39 -24.91
N THR A 104 12.79 2.25 -24.03
CA THR A 104 13.09 0.96 -23.39
C THR A 104 12.01 0.56 -22.39
N THR A 105 11.40 1.51 -21.67
CA THR A 105 10.28 1.20 -20.76
C THR A 105 9.04 0.75 -21.53
N GLU A 106 8.77 1.31 -22.70
CA GLU A 106 7.66 0.85 -23.56
C GLU A 106 7.90 -0.52 -24.21
N THR A 107 9.17 -0.87 -24.47
CA THR A 107 9.51 -2.19 -25.03
C THR A 107 9.59 -3.28 -23.96
N VAL A 108 9.97 -2.95 -22.71
CA VAL A 108 9.88 -3.86 -21.56
C VAL A 108 8.42 -4.09 -21.14
N ALA A 109 7.53 -3.09 -21.29
CA ALA A 109 6.10 -3.25 -21.01
C ALA A 109 5.34 -4.13 -22.05
N ASN A 110 5.99 -4.50 -23.17
CA ASN A 110 5.40 -5.29 -24.25
C ASN A 110 6.01 -6.70 -24.39
N ASP A 111 6.88 -7.12 -23.46
CA ASP A 111 7.08 -8.55 -23.26
C ASP A 111 5.82 -9.04 -22.54
N ASP A 112 5.15 -10.08 -23.04
CA ASP A 112 4.10 -10.76 -22.27
C ASP A 112 4.77 -11.22 -20.97
N ASP A 113 4.67 -10.41 -19.90
CA ASP A 113 5.32 -10.65 -18.61
C ASP A 113 4.67 -11.88 -18.00
N ILE A 114 5.17 -13.06 -18.39
CA ILE A 114 4.73 -14.33 -17.84
C ILE A 114 5.08 -14.23 -16.36
N ASP A 115 4.06 -14.10 -15.52
CA ASP A 115 4.22 -14.07 -14.07
C ASP A 115 4.71 -15.44 -13.57
N VAL A 116 6.04 -15.62 -13.60
CA VAL A 116 6.71 -16.87 -13.21
C VAL A 116 6.85 -16.91 -11.70
N ALA A 117 6.13 -17.86 -11.09
CA ALA A 117 6.26 -18.22 -9.69
C ALA A 117 7.02 -19.55 -9.54
N PRO A 118 7.68 -19.80 -8.38
CA PRO A 118 8.37 -21.07 -8.11
C PRO A 118 7.42 -22.27 -8.01
N HIS A 119 6.12 -22.04 -7.83
CA HIS A 119 5.09 -23.06 -7.87
C HIS A 119 3.76 -22.47 -8.38
N GLU A 120 2.95 -23.28 -9.06
CA GLU A 120 1.73 -22.82 -9.75
C GLU A 120 0.73 -22.13 -8.81
N TRP A 121 0.57 -22.66 -7.60
CA TRP A 121 -0.39 -22.14 -6.62
C TRP A 121 0.07 -22.15 -5.18
N ASN A 122 0.69 -23.24 -4.73
CA ASN A 122 1.17 -23.39 -3.35
C ASN A 122 2.58 -22.78 -3.17
N ILE A 123 2.67 -21.60 -2.60
CA ILE A 123 3.91 -20.88 -2.33
C ILE A 123 4.33 -21.10 -0.88
N THR A 124 5.41 -21.83 -0.65
CA THR A 124 5.94 -22.10 0.69
C THR A 124 6.63 -20.89 1.29
N ARG A 125 6.86 -20.91 2.61
CA ARG A 125 7.63 -19.86 3.31
C ARG A 125 8.98 -19.55 2.68
N GLU A 126 9.71 -20.58 2.26
CA GLU A 126 11.00 -20.42 1.59
C GLU A 126 10.86 -19.70 0.24
N MET A 127 9.82 -20.04 -0.53
CA MET A 127 9.60 -19.48 -1.86
C MET A 127 9.33 -17.97 -1.83
N TRP A 128 8.62 -17.45 -0.82
CA TRP A 128 8.39 -16.01 -0.66
C TRP A 128 9.43 -15.30 0.23
N LEU A 129 10.49 -16.02 0.62
CA LEU A 129 11.61 -15.53 1.45
C LEU A 129 11.14 -15.03 2.82
N ALA A 130 10.32 -15.83 3.50
CA ALA A 130 9.86 -15.56 4.85
C ALA A 130 11.02 -15.41 5.83
N GLN A 131 10.90 -14.46 6.75
CA GLN A 131 11.77 -14.42 7.92
C GLN A 131 11.51 -15.65 8.80
N ILE A 132 12.59 -16.19 9.37
CA ILE A 132 12.54 -17.36 10.24
C ILE A 132 11.99 -16.92 11.60
N VAL A 133 10.93 -17.57 12.05
CA VAL A 133 10.34 -17.42 13.38
C VAL A 133 10.19 -18.81 13.98
N ASN A 134 10.58 -18.97 15.24
CA ASN A 134 10.43 -20.23 15.96
C ASN A 134 9.01 -20.35 16.52
N ASP A 135 8.01 -20.47 15.65
CA ASP A 135 6.66 -20.79 16.08
C ASP A 135 6.58 -22.27 16.45
N THR A 136 6.17 -22.54 17.68
CA THR A 136 6.03 -23.89 18.23
C THR A 136 4.64 -24.15 18.79
N GLU A 137 3.76 -23.14 18.75
CA GLU A 137 2.44 -23.26 19.34
C GLU A 137 1.57 -24.15 18.45
N SER A 138 1.30 -25.36 18.92
CA SER A 138 0.38 -26.29 18.27
C SER A 138 -0.63 -26.78 19.30
N VAL A 139 -1.90 -26.79 18.92
CA VAL A 139 -3.00 -27.24 19.79
C VAL A 139 -3.61 -28.49 19.20
N ARG A 140 -3.42 -29.62 19.88
CA ARG A 140 -3.94 -30.93 19.43
C ARG A 140 -5.41 -31.16 19.78
N GLU A 141 -5.94 -30.43 20.76
CA GLU A 141 -7.29 -30.61 21.30
C GLU A 141 -8.38 -30.52 20.22
N TYR A 142 -8.22 -29.60 19.28
CA TYR A 142 -9.21 -29.33 18.23
C TYR A 142 -8.92 -30.07 16.92
N ASN A 143 -7.90 -30.94 16.86
CA ASN A 143 -7.54 -31.65 15.64
C ASN A 143 -8.49 -32.85 15.36
N PRO A 144 -8.84 -33.11 14.08
CA PRO A 144 -8.68 -32.21 12.95
C PRO A 144 -9.58 -30.97 13.11
N ILE A 145 -9.06 -29.81 12.72
CA ILE A 145 -9.77 -28.52 12.84
C ILE A 145 -11.09 -28.59 12.08
N ARG A 146 -12.14 -27.97 12.64
CA ARG A 146 -13.49 -27.97 12.04
C ARG A 146 -14.01 -26.58 11.68
N LEU A 147 -13.22 -25.53 11.93
CA LEU A 147 -13.59 -24.14 11.68
C LEU A 147 -12.51 -23.47 10.83
N VAL A 148 -12.92 -22.80 9.77
CA VAL A 148 -12.08 -21.94 8.92
C VAL A 148 -12.59 -20.52 9.06
N ILE A 149 -11.69 -19.58 9.38
CA ILE A 149 -12.03 -18.16 9.49
C ILE A 149 -11.27 -17.39 8.41
N VAL A 150 -12.02 -16.71 7.56
CA VAL A 150 -11.48 -15.90 6.47
C VAL A 150 -11.45 -14.42 6.87
N GLN A 151 -10.37 -13.76 6.50
CA GLN A 151 -10.12 -12.34 6.70
C GLN A 151 -9.56 -11.68 5.45
N HIS A 152 -9.62 -10.35 5.38
CA HIS A 152 -8.75 -9.57 4.52
C HIS A 152 -7.57 -9.00 5.32
N THR A 153 -6.50 -8.60 4.64
CA THR A 153 -5.32 -7.99 5.28
C THR A 153 -5.39 -6.47 5.34
N VAL A 154 -6.28 -5.84 4.57
CA VAL A 154 -6.29 -4.38 4.35
C VAL A 154 -4.96 -3.91 3.76
N SER A 155 -4.28 -4.79 3.01
CA SER A 155 -3.08 -4.44 2.24
C SER A 155 -3.47 -3.91 0.86
N PRO A 156 -2.53 -3.26 0.13
CA PRO A 156 -2.68 -3.07 -1.31
C PRO A 156 -2.88 -4.40 -2.05
N GLU A 157 -3.48 -4.32 -3.24
CA GLU A 157 -3.56 -5.44 -4.19
C GLU A 157 -2.16 -5.86 -4.68
N CYS A 158 -2.06 -7.11 -5.10
CA CYS A 158 -0.88 -7.68 -5.72
C CYS A 158 -1.25 -8.71 -6.80
N ASP A 159 -0.92 -8.43 -8.06
CA ASP A 159 -1.38 -9.26 -9.19
C ASP A 159 -0.28 -10.14 -9.78
N THR A 160 0.93 -10.10 -9.22
CA THR A 160 2.07 -10.94 -9.64
C THR A 160 2.72 -11.61 -8.44
N PHE A 161 3.42 -12.71 -8.68
CA PHE A 161 4.15 -13.42 -7.63
C PHE A 161 5.13 -12.49 -6.90
N GLN A 162 5.84 -11.64 -7.63
CA GLN A 162 6.81 -10.71 -7.05
C GLN A 162 6.15 -9.68 -6.13
N THR A 163 5.03 -9.09 -6.57
CA THR A 163 4.31 -8.09 -5.78
C THR A 163 3.65 -8.73 -4.56
N CYS A 164 3.04 -9.91 -4.70
CA CYS A 164 2.42 -10.61 -3.57
C CYS A 164 3.44 -11.14 -2.57
N ALA A 165 4.56 -11.72 -3.02
CA ALA A 165 5.64 -12.11 -2.13
C ALA A 165 6.21 -10.89 -1.38
N SER A 166 6.25 -9.70 -2.02
CA SER A 166 6.62 -8.47 -1.34
C SER A 166 5.60 -8.06 -0.27
N GLN A 167 4.30 -8.13 -0.56
CA GLN A 167 3.26 -7.85 0.43
C GLN A 167 3.33 -8.81 1.63
N MET A 168 3.57 -10.10 1.38
CA MET A 168 3.80 -11.10 2.43
C MET A 168 4.94 -10.70 3.38
N ARG A 169 6.10 -10.29 2.83
CA ARG A 169 7.25 -9.84 3.62
C ARG A 169 6.96 -8.56 4.41
N ILE A 170 6.24 -7.61 3.82
CA ILE A 170 5.84 -6.37 4.50
C ILE A 170 4.93 -6.68 5.69
N LEU A 171 3.90 -7.51 5.48
CA LEU A 171 3.00 -7.94 6.55
C LEU A 171 3.75 -8.63 7.67
N GLN A 172 4.61 -9.59 7.35
CA GLN A 172 5.40 -10.31 8.34
C GLN A 172 6.34 -9.37 9.11
N SER A 173 7.09 -8.51 8.41
CA SER A 173 8.02 -7.57 9.02
C SER A 173 7.31 -6.59 9.97
N ASN A 174 6.09 -6.16 9.63
CA ASN A 174 5.30 -5.28 10.50
C ASN A 174 4.90 -5.99 11.79
N VAL A 175 4.49 -7.26 11.73
CA VAL A 175 4.10 -8.02 12.93
C VAL A 175 5.32 -8.33 13.79
N LEU A 176 6.44 -8.74 13.18
CA LEU A 176 7.69 -8.97 13.90
C LEU A 176 8.18 -7.72 14.62
N HIS A 177 8.07 -6.54 13.99
CA HIS A 177 8.51 -5.29 14.59
C HIS A 177 7.61 -4.82 15.74
N ASN A 178 6.29 -5.00 15.62
CA ASN A 178 5.32 -4.44 16.57
C ASN A 178 4.94 -5.41 17.70
N LEU A 179 4.93 -6.70 17.43
CA LEU A 179 4.38 -7.73 18.31
C LEU A 179 5.37 -8.86 18.63
N GLU A 180 6.57 -8.86 18.02
CA GLU A 180 7.58 -9.92 18.17
C GLU A 180 7.02 -11.33 17.83
N ASP A 181 6.08 -11.38 16.90
CA ASP A 181 5.36 -12.61 16.51
C ASP A 181 5.36 -12.78 14.97
N ASP A 182 4.99 -13.97 14.48
CA ASP A 182 4.89 -14.25 13.05
C ASP A 182 3.57 -13.74 12.46
N ILE A 183 3.50 -13.73 11.12
CA ILE A 183 2.29 -13.38 10.36
C ILE A 183 1.03 -14.08 10.93
N PRO A 184 -0.10 -13.38 11.12
CA PRO A 184 -1.18 -13.88 11.97
C PRO A 184 -2.03 -14.99 11.34
N TYR A 185 -1.90 -15.22 10.03
CA TYR A 185 -2.70 -16.18 9.29
C TYR A 185 -1.93 -17.49 9.06
N ASN A 186 -2.65 -18.61 8.99
CA ASN A 186 -2.06 -19.88 8.57
C ASN A 186 -1.72 -19.86 7.08
N PHE A 187 -2.64 -19.34 6.26
CA PHE A 187 -2.46 -19.17 4.81
C PHE A 187 -2.95 -17.81 4.37
N LEU A 188 -2.37 -17.30 3.28
CA LEU A 188 -2.80 -16.08 2.63
C LEU A 188 -3.07 -16.33 1.15
N ILE A 189 -4.02 -15.60 0.55
CA ILE A 189 -4.40 -15.70 -0.85
C ILE A 189 -4.09 -14.36 -1.54
N GLY A 190 -3.21 -14.37 -2.55
CA GLY A 190 -2.87 -13.18 -3.35
C GLY A 190 -3.93 -12.84 -4.40
N ASN A 191 -3.91 -11.63 -4.97
CA ASN A 191 -4.80 -11.29 -6.09
C ASN A 191 -4.37 -12.00 -7.38
N ASP A 192 -3.09 -12.38 -7.45
CA ASP A 192 -2.52 -13.36 -8.39
C ASP A 192 -3.13 -14.79 -8.30
N GLY A 193 -3.98 -15.03 -7.29
CA GLY A 193 -4.66 -16.30 -7.06
C GLY A 193 -3.80 -17.38 -6.41
N ARG A 194 -2.57 -17.10 -6.01
CA ARG A 194 -1.71 -18.09 -5.34
C ARG A 194 -1.98 -18.12 -3.84
N VAL A 195 -1.70 -19.28 -3.24
CA VAL A 195 -1.81 -19.55 -1.82
C VAL A 195 -0.41 -19.46 -1.22
N TYR A 196 -0.21 -18.51 -0.33
CA TYR A 196 1.03 -18.29 0.39
C TYR A 196 0.95 -18.90 1.78
N GLU A 197 1.91 -19.75 2.11
CA GLU A 197 2.05 -20.32 3.44
C GLU A 197 2.46 -19.22 4.44
N GLY A 198 1.58 -18.93 5.40
CA GLY A 198 1.89 -18.12 6.58
C GLY A 198 2.47 -19.02 7.66
N ARG A 199 1.79 -19.16 8.80
CA ARG A 199 2.17 -20.16 9.83
C ARG A 199 1.99 -21.60 9.36
N GLY A 200 1.17 -21.83 8.33
CA GLY A 200 0.97 -23.15 7.76
C GLY A 200 0.10 -24.06 8.63
N TRP A 201 0.25 -25.36 8.40
CA TRP A 201 -0.62 -26.39 8.97
C TRP A 201 -0.22 -26.81 10.38
N GLY A 202 -1.21 -26.99 11.26
CA GLY A 202 -1.01 -27.54 12.60
C GLY A 202 -0.44 -26.57 13.63
N LEU A 203 -0.12 -25.34 13.23
CA LEU A 203 0.28 -24.25 14.11
C LEU A 203 -0.89 -23.31 14.40
N VAL A 204 -0.87 -22.72 15.59
CA VAL A 204 -1.89 -21.75 16.05
C VAL A 204 -1.66 -20.40 15.37
N GLY A 205 -2.74 -19.81 14.86
CA GLY A 205 -2.73 -18.48 14.27
C GLY A 205 -2.75 -17.33 15.30
N ALA A 206 -2.69 -16.09 14.80
CA ALA A 206 -2.98 -14.88 15.58
C ALA A 206 -4.05 -13.99 14.90
N HIS A 207 -4.89 -14.58 14.03
CA HIS A 207 -5.83 -13.86 13.18
C HIS A 207 -7.13 -13.46 13.90
N THR A 208 -7.70 -14.33 14.73
CA THR A 208 -9.01 -14.11 15.35
C THR A 208 -8.94 -14.43 16.83
N TYR A 209 -8.74 -13.39 17.63
CA TYR A 209 -8.81 -13.42 19.09
C TYR A 209 -9.91 -14.36 19.63
N HIS A 210 -9.53 -15.25 20.56
CA HIS A 210 -10.29 -16.38 21.11
C HIS A 210 -10.52 -17.61 20.22
N TYR A 211 -10.31 -17.52 18.91
CA TYR A 211 -10.58 -18.62 17.96
C TYR A 211 -9.32 -19.24 17.33
N ASN A 212 -8.18 -18.57 17.44
CA ASN A 212 -6.88 -19.01 16.91
C ASN A 212 -6.57 -20.50 17.16
N ARG A 213 -6.85 -21.00 18.37
CA ARG A 213 -6.53 -22.38 18.77
C ARG A 213 -7.42 -23.46 18.12
N CYS A 214 -8.60 -23.08 17.65
CA CYS A 214 -9.63 -24.01 17.18
C CYS A 214 -10.04 -23.76 15.72
N SER A 215 -9.30 -22.91 15.00
CA SER A 215 -9.60 -22.56 13.61
C SER A 215 -8.37 -22.47 12.73
N LEU A 216 -8.61 -22.61 11.43
CA LEU A 216 -7.64 -22.31 10.37
C LEU A 216 -7.88 -20.90 9.87
N GLY A 217 -6.89 -20.02 10.01
CA GLY A 217 -6.96 -18.64 9.52
C GLY A 217 -6.50 -18.50 8.08
N ILE A 218 -7.36 -17.94 7.23
CA ILE A 218 -7.03 -17.61 5.83
C ILE A 218 -7.18 -16.11 5.63
N GLY A 219 -6.08 -15.43 5.29
CA GLY A 219 -6.07 -14.01 4.92
C GLY A 219 -6.15 -13.83 3.40
N PHE A 220 -6.93 -12.88 2.90
CA PHE A 220 -6.88 -12.45 1.50
C PHE A 220 -6.11 -11.15 1.43
N LEU A 221 -5.06 -11.11 0.61
CA LEU A 221 -4.31 -9.88 0.34
C LEU A 221 -5.24 -8.88 -0.37
N GLY A 222 -5.34 -7.67 0.16
CA GLY A 222 -6.26 -6.65 -0.34
C GLY A 222 -7.21 -6.08 0.72
N ASP A 223 -8.05 -5.15 0.27
CA ASP A 223 -9.13 -4.55 1.04
C ASP A 223 -10.49 -4.74 0.34
N TYR A 224 -11.25 -5.75 0.74
CA TYR A 224 -12.50 -6.16 0.09
C TYR A 224 -13.76 -5.43 0.61
N ARG A 225 -13.60 -4.27 1.22
CA ARG A 225 -14.70 -3.37 1.62
C ARG A 225 -15.19 -2.62 0.38
N GLU A 226 -16.22 -3.13 -0.27
CA GLU A 226 -16.76 -2.58 -1.53
C GLU A 226 -17.31 -1.15 -1.38
N GLU A 227 -17.57 -0.73 -0.15
CA GLU A 227 -18.02 0.60 0.23
C GLU A 227 -16.89 1.64 0.28
N LEU A 228 -15.63 1.24 0.12
CA LEU A 228 -14.47 2.12 0.08
C LEU A 228 -13.87 2.18 -1.34
N ASP A 229 -13.23 3.29 -1.69
CA ASP A 229 -12.50 3.45 -2.94
C ASP A 229 -11.06 3.94 -2.66
N PRO A 230 -10.03 3.30 -3.23
CA PRO A 230 -10.10 2.05 -4.00
C PRO A 230 -10.39 0.82 -3.11
N HIS A 231 -11.03 -0.20 -3.67
CA HIS A 231 -11.23 -1.51 -3.03
C HIS A 231 -10.77 -2.65 -3.93
N THR A 232 -10.49 -3.78 -3.29
CA THR A 232 -10.12 -5.02 -3.93
C THR A 232 -11.33 -5.83 -4.38
N ARG A 233 -11.23 -6.44 -5.56
CA ARG A 233 -12.25 -7.36 -6.08
C ARG A 233 -11.82 -8.82 -5.90
N VAL A 234 -12.75 -9.63 -5.41
CA VAL A 234 -12.57 -11.08 -5.36
C VAL A 234 -12.51 -11.63 -6.79
N THR A 235 -11.53 -12.48 -7.08
CA THR A 235 -11.42 -13.16 -8.37
C THR A 235 -11.85 -14.63 -8.26
N ASP A 236 -12.34 -15.19 -9.37
CA ASP A 236 -12.71 -16.62 -9.43
C ASP A 236 -11.51 -17.54 -9.15
N LEU A 237 -10.31 -17.09 -9.53
CA LEU A 237 -9.07 -17.83 -9.28
C LEU A 237 -8.77 -17.94 -7.78
N GLN A 238 -8.93 -16.85 -7.02
CA GLN A 238 -8.76 -16.87 -5.56
C GLN A 238 -9.75 -17.84 -4.89
N ILE A 239 -11.01 -17.85 -5.34
CA ILE A 239 -12.03 -18.77 -4.81
C ILE A 239 -11.68 -20.22 -5.15
N ALA A 240 -11.30 -20.50 -6.39
CA ALA A 240 -10.90 -21.85 -6.83
C ALA A 240 -9.69 -22.36 -6.04
N ARG A 241 -8.70 -21.51 -5.80
CA ARG A 241 -7.45 -21.87 -5.11
C ARG A 241 -7.65 -22.02 -3.61
N THR A 242 -8.56 -21.25 -3.02
CA THR A 242 -9.03 -21.46 -1.64
C THR A 242 -9.70 -22.82 -1.49
N LYS A 243 -10.55 -23.25 -2.44
CA LYS A 243 -11.16 -24.59 -2.41
C LYS A 243 -10.10 -25.70 -2.48
N ILE A 244 -9.11 -25.57 -3.38
CA ILE A 244 -7.99 -26.51 -3.49
C ILE A 244 -7.20 -26.59 -2.16
N LEU A 245 -6.92 -25.47 -1.51
CA LEU A 245 -6.27 -25.44 -0.20
C LEU A 245 -7.07 -26.21 0.86
N LEU A 246 -8.39 -26.00 0.90
CA LEU A 246 -9.27 -26.66 1.88
C LEU A 246 -9.36 -28.18 1.62
N GLU A 247 -9.45 -28.59 0.35
CA GLU A 247 -9.42 -30.00 -0.05
C GLU A 247 -8.09 -30.68 0.34
N ASP A 248 -6.95 -30.01 0.13
CA ASP A 248 -5.64 -30.50 0.56
C ASP A 248 -5.55 -30.63 2.10
N GLY A 249 -6.08 -29.65 2.83
CA GLY A 249 -6.18 -29.70 4.28
C GLY A 249 -6.98 -30.89 4.79
N VAL A 250 -8.09 -31.23 4.11
CA VAL A 250 -8.90 -32.43 4.40
C VAL A 250 -8.12 -33.70 4.08
N LYS A 251 -7.51 -33.78 2.90
CA LYS A 251 -6.73 -34.95 2.46
C LYS A 251 -5.56 -35.25 3.40
N ARG A 252 -4.91 -34.22 3.92
CA ARG A 252 -3.77 -34.33 4.84
C ARG A 252 -4.18 -34.50 6.32
N GLY A 253 -5.47 -34.46 6.62
CA GLY A 253 -6.00 -34.69 7.97
C GLY A 253 -5.87 -33.51 8.93
N PHE A 254 -5.54 -32.31 8.43
CA PHE A 254 -5.53 -31.08 9.25
C PHE A 254 -6.92 -30.47 9.40
N LEU A 255 -7.76 -30.63 8.37
CA LEU A 255 -9.13 -30.14 8.33
C LEU A 255 -10.10 -31.33 8.30
N HIS A 256 -11.17 -31.27 9.09
CA HIS A 256 -12.17 -32.32 9.11
C HIS A 256 -13.06 -32.24 7.85
N PRO A 257 -13.46 -33.36 7.22
CA PRO A 257 -14.33 -33.33 6.02
C PRO A 257 -15.69 -32.64 6.21
N LYS A 258 -16.13 -32.41 7.45
CA LYS A 258 -17.34 -31.65 7.80
C LYS A 258 -16.99 -30.33 8.51
N TYR A 259 -16.02 -29.59 7.98
CA TYR A 259 -15.65 -28.26 8.50
C TYR A 259 -16.70 -27.21 8.15
N TYR A 260 -16.65 -26.05 8.81
CA TYR A 260 -17.41 -24.85 8.46
C TYR A 260 -16.46 -23.72 8.09
N ILE A 261 -16.87 -22.88 7.14
CA ILE A 261 -16.15 -21.66 6.75
C ILE A 261 -16.99 -20.41 7.05
N ASN A 262 -16.34 -19.41 7.61
CA ASN A 262 -16.95 -18.18 8.11
C ASN A 262 -16.04 -16.97 7.89
N GLY A 263 -16.61 -15.77 7.93
CA GLY A 263 -15.84 -14.52 7.98
C GLY A 263 -15.51 -14.15 9.42
N ALA A 264 -14.44 -13.37 9.65
CA ALA A 264 -14.12 -12.90 11.00
C ALA A 264 -15.24 -12.07 11.65
N CYS A 265 -16.03 -11.32 10.87
CA CYS A 265 -17.21 -10.59 11.34
C CYS A 265 -18.30 -11.49 11.96
N ASP A 266 -18.32 -12.80 11.68
CA ASP A 266 -19.25 -13.73 12.35
C ASP A 266 -18.88 -13.98 13.83
N PHE A 267 -17.65 -13.62 14.24
CA PHE A 267 -17.08 -13.92 15.57
C PHE A 267 -16.61 -12.69 16.34
N GLN A 268 -16.35 -11.57 15.65
CA GLN A 268 -15.81 -10.35 16.23
C GLN A 268 -16.44 -9.12 15.60
N SER A 269 -16.40 -8.00 16.33
CA SER A 269 -16.80 -6.70 15.79
C SER A 269 -15.72 -6.16 14.86
N THR A 270 -15.74 -6.58 13.60
CA THR A 270 -14.78 -6.20 12.56
C THR A 270 -15.46 -6.15 11.19
N ALA A 271 -14.99 -5.29 10.28
CA ALA A 271 -15.41 -5.29 8.89
C ALA A 271 -14.80 -6.46 8.08
N SER A 272 -13.79 -7.14 8.62
CA SER A 272 -13.13 -8.28 7.97
C SER A 272 -14.09 -9.47 7.83
N PRO A 273 -14.19 -10.13 6.66
CA PRO A 273 -13.25 -10.09 5.54
C PRO A 273 -13.51 -9.02 4.46
N GLY A 274 -14.39 -8.05 4.72
CA GLY A 274 -14.89 -7.10 3.74
C GLY A 274 -16.19 -7.58 3.11
N SER A 275 -17.07 -6.64 2.78
CA SER A 275 -18.42 -6.88 2.26
C SER A 275 -18.43 -7.74 0.99
N ASN A 276 -17.52 -7.50 0.04
CA ASN A 276 -17.43 -8.26 -1.22
C ASN A 276 -16.95 -9.70 -0.97
N LEU A 277 -15.86 -9.88 -0.22
CA LEU A 277 -15.34 -11.21 0.09
C LEU A 277 -16.33 -12.02 0.94
N TYR A 278 -17.01 -11.38 1.89
CA TYR A 278 -18.05 -12.04 2.67
C TYR A 278 -19.22 -12.53 1.80
N LYS A 279 -19.61 -11.78 0.75
CA LYS A 279 -20.60 -12.27 -0.23
C LYS A 279 -20.10 -13.49 -0.98
N ALA A 280 -18.84 -13.50 -1.43
CA ALA A 280 -18.26 -14.64 -2.13
C ALA A 280 -18.20 -15.90 -1.24
N LEU A 281 -17.90 -15.76 0.06
CA LEU A 281 -17.87 -16.87 1.01
C LEU A 281 -19.22 -17.59 1.14
N LYS A 282 -20.34 -16.89 0.98
CA LYS A 282 -21.68 -17.49 1.00
C LYS A 282 -21.91 -18.49 -0.14
N SER A 283 -21.05 -18.55 -1.15
CA SER A 283 -21.13 -19.55 -2.21
C SER A 283 -20.44 -20.88 -1.87
N PHE A 284 -19.69 -20.96 -0.77
CA PHE A 284 -19.03 -22.18 -0.35
C PHE A 284 -20.04 -23.15 0.26
N GLU A 285 -19.98 -24.42 -0.13
CA GLU A 285 -20.86 -25.47 0.41
C GLU A 285 -20.79 -25.58 1.94
N HIS A 286 -19.59 -25.36 2.50
CA HIS A 286 -19.31 -25.44 3.93
C HIS A 286 -19.61 -24.14 4.68
N PHE A 287 -20.17 -23.12 4.03
CA PHE A 287 -20.45 -21.85 4.70
C PHE A 287 -21.55 -22.03 5.76
N ASP A 288 -21.38 -21.42 6.94
CA ASP A 288 -22.40 -21.47 8.00
C ASP A 288 -23.60 -20.56 7.66
N HIS A 289 -24.43 -20.97 6.71
CA HIS A 289 -25.62 -20.21 6.32
C HIS A 289 -26.58 -19.94 7.49
N LYS A 290 -26.64 -20.86 8.44
CA LYS A 290 -27.56 -20.81 9.59
C LYS A 290 -27.02 -20.01 10.76
N GLY A 291 -25.75 -19.60 10.72
CA GLY A 291 -25.10 -18.85 11.80
C GLY A 291 -25.09 -19.62 13.13
N ILE A 292 -24.96 -20.95 13.07
CA ILE A 292 -24.98 -21.79 14.28
C ILE A 292 -23.74 -21.61 15.14
N LEU A 293 -22.65 -21.11 14.56
CA LEU A 293 -21.35 -20.93 15.23
C LEU A 293 -21.16 -19.50 15.77
N ALA A 294 -21.98 -18.55 15.35
CA ALA A 294 -21.87 -17.16 15.80
C ALA A 294 -22.05 -17.05 17.34
N ASN A 295 -21.24 -16.20 17.97
CA ASN A 295 -21.24 -15.98 19.42
C ASN A 295 -20.99 -17.24 20.28
N ARG A 296 -20.25 -18.24 19.76
CA ARG A 296 -19.88 -19.45 20.48
C ARG A 296 -18.40 -19.49 20.78
N THR A 297 -18.00 -20.06 21.91
CA THR A 297 -16.58 -20.28 22.21
C THR A 297 -16.00 -21.45 21.39
N CYS A 298 -14.68 -21.58 21.33
CA CYS A 298 -14.03 -22.75 20.71
C CYS A 298 -14.58 -24.09 21.24
N ASP A 299 -14.83 -24.19 22.54
CA ASP A 299 -15.25 -25.46 23.17
C ASP A 299 -16.71 -25.80 22.80
N GLU A 300 -17.56 -24.78 22.75
CA GLU A 300 -18.94 -24.92 22.28
C GLU A 300 -18.98 -25.31 20.80
N ILE A 301 -18.21 -24.62 19.94
CA ILE A 301 -18.10 -24.93 18.51
C ILE A 301 -17.61 -26.36 18.32
N TYR A 302 -16.54 -26.74 19.01
CA TYR A 302 -16.00 -28.10 18.93
C TYR A 302 -17.04 -29.14 19.31
N THR A 303 -17.80 -28.91 20.39
CA THR A 303 -18.85 -29.81 20.86
C THR A 303 -20.00 -29.92 19.85
N ILE A 304 -20.48 -28.80 19.32
CA ILE A 304 -21.54 -28.75 18.30
C ILE A 304 -21.13 -29.53 17.05
N LEU A 305 -19.91 -29.30 16.56
CA LEU A 305 -19.43 -29.90 15.32
C LEU A 305 -19.06 -31.38 15.50
N LYS A 306 -18.63 -31.80 16.69
CA LYS A 306 -18.38 -33.20 17.01
C LYS A 306 -19.67 -34.02 17.10
N ASN A 307 -20.76 -33.44 17.59
CA ASN A 307 -22.03 -34.15 17.80
C ASN A 307 -22.94 -34.19 16.55
N LYS A 308 -22.60 -33.48 15.48
CA LYS A 308 -23.30 -33.55 14.17
C LYS A 308 -22.85 -34.74 13.30
N ILE A 309 -22.20 -35.73 13.90
CA ILE A 309 -21.76 -36.97 13.25
C ILE A 309 -22.88 -37.99 13.30
#